data_AF-A0A4Q2X626-F1
#
_entry.id   AF-A0A4Q2X626-F1
#
_cell.length_a   1.000
_cell.length_b   1.000
_cell.length_c   1.000
_cell.angle_alpha   90.00
_cell.angle_beta   90.00
_cell.angle_gamma   90.00
#
_symmetry.space_group_name_H-M   'P 1'
#
loop_
_entity.id
_entity.type
_entity.pdbx_description
1 polymer ?
#
loop_
_entity_poly.entity_id
_entity_poly.type
_entity_poly.pdbx_seq_one_letter_code
_entity_poly.pdbx_strand_id
1 'polypeptide(L)'
;MRRRPLYLALGFVVTAMFGYWLARTAAPVPEARVKTPVPENGPVRRVIVDDEPPPPKPRHPCGKPAAGHRCGIAGALPGQRVLAFKDRAALEDFLKRAGDKVRIMGRLDALNALRVGFLNADDLTALLSGDEEASLIYPVDAPSPVDASAQAGAVPL
;
A
#
# COMPACT_ATOMS: atom_id res chain seq x y z
N MET A 1 15.88 16.60 62.51
CA MET A 1 16.48 15.92 61.33
C MET A 1 15.56 15.87 60.08
N ARG A 2 14.41 16.56 60.02
CA ARG A 2 13.43 16.44 58.91
C ARG A 2 13.67 17.31 57.65
N ARG A 3 14.67 18.21 57.65
CA ARG A 3 14.91 19.14 56.51
C ARG A 3 15.88 18.60 55.45
N ARG A 4 16.67 17.57 55.77
CA ARG A 4 17.63 16.95 54.84
C ARG A 4 17.01 16.38 53.56
N PRO A 5 15.90 15.62 53.60
CA PRO A 5 15.29 15.13 52.35
C PRO A 5 14.69 16.26 51.52
N LEU A 6 14.27 17.36 52.16
CA LEU A 6 13.74 18.54 51.47
C LEU A 6 14.81 19.25 50.65
N TYR A 7 16.04 19.39 51.18
CA TYR A 7 17.16 19.97 50.43
C TYR A 7 17.62 19.09 49.27
N LEU A 8 17.56 17.76 49.41
CA LEU A 8 17.89 16.84 48.31
C LEU A 8 16.86 16.90 47.18
N ALA A 9 15.57 16.93 47.53
CA ALA A 9 14.51 17.10 46.55
C ALA A 9 14.61 18.46 45.83
N LEU A 10 14.89 19.54 46.57
CA LEU A 10 15.10 20.87 46.00
C LEU A 10 16.32 20.88 45.05
N GLY A 11 17.42 20.26 45.46
CA GLY A 11 18.63 20.14 44.64
C GLY A 11 18.34 19.43 43.31
N PHE A 12 17.63 18.30 43.36
CA PHE A 12 17.27 17.55 42.16
C PHE A 12 16.41 18.37 41.18
N VAL A 13 15.42 19.10 41.69
CA VAL A 13 14.55 19.96 40.87
C VAL A 13 15.36 21.07 40.21
N VAL A 14 16.29 21.70 40.95
CA VAL A 14 17.15 22.75 40.40
C VAL A 14 18.07 22.19 39.32
N THR A 15 18.67 21.01 39.52
CA THR A 15 19.52 20.36 38.52
C THR A 15 18.74 19.97 37.26
N ALA A 16 17.52 19.45 37.41
CA ALA A 16 16.65 19.10 36.29
C ALA A 16 16.22 20.35 35.48
N MET A 17 15.88 21.45 36.15
CA MET A 17 15.58 22.72 35.49
C MET A 17 16.78 23.26 34.71
N PHE A 18 17.98 23.22 35.31
CA PHE A 18 19.21 23.66 34.63
C PHE A 18 19.54 22.79 33.41
N GLY A 19 19.40 21.47 33.53
CA GLY A 19 19.59 20.54 32.43
C GLY A 19 18.62 20.80 31.27
N TYR A 20 17.34 21.01 31.57
CA TYR A 20 16.34 21.35 30.55
C TYR A 20 16.62 22.70 29.88
N TRP A 21 17.06 23.69 30.66
CA TRP A 21 17.40 25.01 30.12
C TRP A 21 18.61 24.95 29.17
N LEU A 22 19.66 24.20 29.53
CA LEU A 22 20.80 23.95 28.64
C LEU A 22 20.42 23.16 27.39
N ALA A 23 19.60 22.13 27.51
CA ALA A 23 19.14 21.35 26.36
C ALA A 23 18.32 22.21 25.39
N ARG A 24 17.53 23.14 25.91
CA ARG A 24 16.73 24.08 25.10
C ARG A 24 17.59 25.11 24.36
N THR A 25 18.71 25.56 24.94
CA THR A 25 19.62 26.51 24.27
C THR A 25 20.56 25.84 23.28
N ALA A 26 20.87 24.55 23.47
CA ALA A 26 21.75 23.78 22.59
C ALA A 26 21.02 23.07 21.44
N ALA A 27 19.70 22.90 21.52
CA ALA A 27 18.93 22.27 20.45
C ALA A 27 18.86 23.20 19.22
N PRO A 28 19.36 22.77 18.04
CA PRO A 28 19.18 23.54 16.80
C PRO A 28 17.69 23.65 16.48
N VAL A 29 17.27 24.86 16.09
CA VAL A 29 15.92 25.13 15.61
C VAL A 29 15.65 24.19 14.42
N PRO A 30 14.58 23.36 14.45
CA PRO A 30 14.25 22.56 13.29
C PRO A 30 13.89 23.51 12.16
N GLU A 31 14.75 23.55 11.12
CA GLU A 31 14.52 24.35 9.93
C GLU A 31 13.18 23.93 9.32
N ALA A 32 12.20 24.83 9.40
CA ALA A 32 10.95 24.69 8.69
C ALA A 32 11.28 24.61 7.20
N ARG A 33 10.96 23.47 6.59
CA ARG A 33 11.10 23.18 5.16
C ARG A 33 10.55 24.35 4.34
N VAL A 34 11.44 25.19 3.83
CA VAL A 34 11.11 26.28 2.90
C VAL A 34 10.57 25.63 1.63
N LYS A 35 9.28 25.82 1.35
CA LYS A 35 8.72 25.55 0.03
C LYS A 35 9.29 26.60 -0.91
N THR A 36 10.22 26.21 -1.77
CA THR A 36 10.69 27.05 -2.89
C THR A 36 9.49 27.42 -3.77
N PRO A 37 9.34 28.69 -4.18
CA PRO A 37 8.33 29.08 -5.17
C PRO A 37 8.77 28.56 -6.55
N VAL A 38 7.87 27.86 -7.22
CA VAL A 38 8.06 27.36 -8.59
C VAL A 38 8.00 28.55 -9.56
N PRO A 39 8.97 28.75 -10.47
CA PRO A 39 8.94 29.83 -11.44
C PRO A 39 7.81 29.63 -12.47
N GLU A 40 6.98 30.66 -12.62
CA GLU A 40 5.73 30.72 -13.38
C GLU A 40 5.89 30.84 -14.91
N ASN A 41 7.02 30.47 -15.51
CA ASN A 41 7.22 30.69 -16.95
C ASN A 41 7.99 29.58 -17.65
N GLY A 42 7.24 28.55 -18.07
CA GLY A 42 7.64 27.55 -19.06
C GLY A 42 6.40 27.17 -19.89
N PRO A 43 6.55 26.75 -21.17
CA PRO A 43 5.44 26.67 -22.10
C PRO A 43 4.39 25.66 -21.61
N VAL A 44 3.19 26.16 -21.33
CA VAL A 44 2.03 25.38 -20.92
C VAL A 44 1.63 24.48 -22.09
N ARG A 45 2.22 23.28 -22.15
CA ARG A 45 1.67 22.19 -22.94
C ARG A 45 0.36 21.80 -22.25
N ARG A 46 -0.76 22.29 -22.78
CA ARG A 46 -2.10 21.85 -22.39
C ARG A 46 -2.23 20.38 -22.81
N VAL A 47 -1.70 19.49 -21.98
CA VAL A 47 -2.15 18.10 -21.96
C VAL A 47 -3.56 18.20 -21.42
N ILE A 48 -4.54 17.84 -22.24
CA ILE A 48 -5.90 17.55 -21.75
C ILE A 48 -5.73 16.28 -20.93
N VAL A 49 -5.33 16.46 -19.68
CA VAL A 49 -5.57 15.50 -18.62
C VAL A 49 -7.02 15.76 -18.28
N ASP A 50 -7.89 14.78 -18.47
CA ASP A 50 -9.16 14.77 -17.76
C ASP A 50 -8.80 14.77 -16.26
N ASP A 51 -8.69 15.97 -15.67
CA ASP A 51 -8.42 16.24 -14.25
C ASP A 51 -9.59 15.81 -13.36
N GLU A 52 -10.64 15.24 -13.95
CA GLU A 52 -11.72 14.63 -13.20
C GLU A 52 -11.27 13.23 -12.75
N PRO A 53 -11.01 13.00 -11.45
CA PRO A 53 -10.77 11.65 -10.97
C PRO A 53 -11.98 10.82 -11.42
N PRO A 54 -11.77 9.64 -12.06
CA PRO A 54 -12.90 8.83 -12.48
C PRO A 54 -13.78 8.63 -11.25
N PRO A 55 -15.10 8.88 -11.37
CA PRO A 55 -16.00 8.74 -10.23
C PRO A 55 -15.73 7.36 -9.62
N PRO A 56 -15.69 7.25 -8.28
CA PRO A 56 -15.34 6.00 -7.62
C PRO A 56 -16.23 4.92 -8.23
N LYS A 57 -15.61 4.03 -9.02
CA LYS A 57 -16.35 2.98 -9.71
C LYS A 57 -17.15 2.29 -8.62
N PRO A 58 -18.49 2.18 -8.73
CA PRO A 58 -19.25 1.45 -7.75
C PRO A 58 -18.55 0.11 -7.59
N ARG A 59 -18.25 -0.26 -6.34
CA ARG A 59 -17.84 -1.62 -5.99
C ARG A 59 -19.00 -2.50 -6.44
N HIS A 60 -19.01 -2.89 -7.71
CA HIS A 60 -19.87 -3.93 -8.18
C HIS A 60 -19.37 -5.14 -7.39
N PRO A 61 -20.18 -5.68 -6.47
CA PRO A 61 -19.87 -6.99 -5.95
C PRO A 61 -19.79 -7.83 -7.23
N CYS A 62 -18.61 -8.35 -7.55
CA CYS A 62 -18.52 -9.40 -8.55
C CYS A 62 -19.20 -10.61 -7.91
N GLY A 63 -20.53 -10.59 -7.93
CA GLY A 63 -21.37 -11.66 -7.48
C GLY A 63 -21.09 -12.84 -8.39
N LYS A 64 -20.37 -13.82 -7.84
CA LYS A 64 -19.89 -15.06 -8.47
C LYS A 64 -19.01 -14.79 -9.71
N PRO A 65 -17.95 -15.58 -9.95
CA PRO A 65 -17.15 -15.47 -11.17
C PRO A 65 -18.00 -15.89 -12.37
N ALA A 66 -18.82 -14.99 -12.91
CA ALA A 66 -19.55 -15.25 -14.14
C ALA A 66 -18.54 -15.46 -15.27
N ALA A 67 -18.63 -16.62 -15.90
CA ALA A 67 -17.75 -17.16 -16.93
C ALA A 67 -17.19 -16.10 -17.88
N GLY A 68 -15.86 -16.00 -17.90
CA GLY A 68 -14.99 -15.69 -19.03
C GLY A 68 -15.11 -14.35 -19.79
N HIS A 69 -16.30 -13.81 -20.01
CA HIS A 69 -16.55 -12.86 -21.09
C HIS A 69 -16.42 -11.38 -20.65
N ARG A 70 -16.74 -11.05 -19.40
CA ARG A 70 -16.70 -9.64 -18.93
C ARG A 70 -15.31 -9.15 -18.53
N CYS A 71 -14.35 -10.04 -18.31
CA CYS A 71 -13.04 -9.67 -17.77
C CYS A 71 -12.07 -9.15 -18.84
N GLY A 72 -12.17 -9.68 -20.06
CA GLY A 72 -11.44 -9.14 -21.21
C GLY A 72 -11.90 -7.72 -21.58
N ILE A 73 -13.19 -7.43 -21.39
CA ILE A 73 -13.76 -6.09 -21.66
C ILE A 73 -13.24 -5.03 -20.67
N ALA A 74 -12.90 -5.44 -19.44
CA ALA A 74 -12.38 -4.54 -18.40
C ALA A 74 -10.85 -4.38 -18.42
N GLY A 75 -10.14 -5.06 -19.33
CA GLY A 75 -8.67 -5.07 -19.35
C GLY A 75 -8.01 -5.85 -18.20
N ALA A 76 -8.75 -6.72 -17.50
CA ALA A 76 -8.22 -7.55 -16.43
C ALA A 76 -7.48 -8.78 -16.98
N LEU A 77 -6.46 -9.25 -16.26
CA LEU A 77 -5.72 -10.47 -16.63
C LEU A 77 -6.66 -11.69 -16.62
N PRO A 78 -6.78 -12.42 -17.75
CA PRO A 78 -7.60 -13.62 -17.84
C PRO A 78 -6.95 -14.77 -17.04
N GLY A 79 -7.80 -15.68 -16.54
CA GLY A 79 -7.34 -16.86 -15.80
C GLY A 79 -6.66 -16.57 -14.46
N GLN A 80 -6.73 -15.34 -13.96
CA GLN A 80 -6.13 -14.97 -12.67
C GLN A 80 -7.10 -14.16 -11.80
N ARG A 81 -7.09 -14.42 -10.50
CA ARG A 81 -7.90 -13.71 -9.49
C ARG A 81 -7.12 -13.53 -8.20
N VAL A 82 -7.52 -12.51 -7.45
CA VAL A 82 -7.16 -12.40 -6.03
C VAL A 82 -8.37 -12.81 -5.22
N LEU A 83 -8.18 -13.71 -4.27
CA LEU A 83 -9.17 -14.11 -3.28
C LEU A 83 -8.76 -13.52 -1.94
N ALA A 84 -9.63 -12.75 -1.31
CA ALA A 84 -9.47 -12.30 0.06
C ALA A 84 -10.40 -13.12 0.96
N PHE A 85 -9.86 -13.71 2.01
CA PHE A 85 -10.58 -14.55 2.95
C PHE A 85 -10.89 -13.76 4.21
N LYS A 86 -12.07 -13.99 4.78
CA LYS A 86 -12.49 -13.34 6.03
C LYS A 86 -11.55 -13.65 7.19
N ASP A 87 -11.10 -14.90 7.29
CA ASP A 87 -10.20 -15.38 8.33
C ASP A 87 -9.21 -16.42 7.79
N ARG A 88 -8.25 -16.79 8.65
CA ARG A 88 -7.23 -17.79 8.33
C ARG A 88 -7.81 -19.19 8.17
N ALA A 89 -8.89 -19.51 8.88
CA ALA A 89 -9.54 -20.82 8.78
C ALA A 89 -10.15 -21.02 7.38
N ALA A 90 -10.86 -20.02 6.85
CA ALA A 90 -11.40 -20.06 5.50
C ALA A 90 -10.31 -20.21 4.44
N LEU A 91 -9.16 -19.54 4.63
CA LEU A 91 -8.00 -19.70 3.76
C LEU A 91 -7.47 -21.14 3.77
N GLU A 92 -7.27 -21.72 4.95
CA GLU A 92 -6.77 -23.09 5.08
C GLU A 92 -7.75 -24.11 4.50
N ASP A 93 -9.05 -23.91 4.70
CA ASP A 93 -10.09 -24.78 4.16
C ASP A 93 -10.23 -24.62 2.64
N PHE A 94 -10.00 -23.44 2.09
CA PHE A 94 -9.86 -23.26 0.65
C PHE A 94 -8.64 -24.01 0.11
N LEU A 95 -7.49 -23.92 0.76
CA LEU A 95 -6.29 -24.64 0.30
C LEU A 95 -6.48 -26.16 0.29
N LYS A 96 -7.18 -26.72 1.30
CA LYS A 96 -7.55 -28.13 1.33
C LYS A 96 -8.49 -28.53 0.18
N ARG A 97 -9.47 -27.68 -0.15
CA ARG A 97 -10.44 -27.92 -1.24
C ARG A 97 -9.82 -27.74 -2.62
N ALA A 98 -8.93 -26.75 -2.75
CA ALA A 98 -8.29 -26.35 -3.99
C ALA A 98 -7.43 -27.47 -4.57
N GLY A 99 -6.62 -28.13 -3.74
CA GLY A 99 -5.68 -29.16 -4.19
C GLY A 99 -4.91 -28.70 -5.43
N ASP A 100 -4.99 -29.48 -6.51
CA ASP A 100 -4.32 -29.20 -7.78
C ASP A 100 -5.21 -28.49 -8.82
N LYS A 101 -6.46 -28.15 -8.48
CA LYS A 101 -7.43 -27.57 -9.42
C LYS A 101 -7.13 -26.10 -9.75
N VAL A 102 -6.41 -25.42 -8.87
CA VAL A 102 -6.00 -24.02 -9.04
C VAL A 102 -4.53 -23.87 -8.71
N ARG A 103 -3.83 -23.05 -9.49
CA ARG A 103 -2.41 -22.76 -9.28
C ARG A 103 -2.28 -21.57 -8.33
N ILE A 104 -1.64 -21.76 -7.20
CA ILE A 104 -1.31 -20.64 -6.30
C ILE A 104 -0.11 -19.89 -6.88
N MET A 105 -0.30 -18.62 -7.21
CA MET A 105 0.74 -17.76 -7.81
C MET A 105 1.38 -16.81 -6.80
N GLY A 106 0.67 -16.51 -5.71
CA GLY A 106 1.16 -15.65 -4.64
C GLY A 106 0.27 -15.74 -3.42
N ARG A 107 0.87 -15.58 -2.23
CA ARG A 107 0.18 -15.66 -0.95
C ARG A 107 0.55 -14.46 -0.11
N LEU A 108 -0.46 -13.79 0.44
CA LEU A 108 -0.33 -12.68 1.37
C LEU A 108 -1.02 -13.07 2.67
N ASP A 109 -0.27 -13.74 3.55
CA ASP A 109 -0.78 -14.26 4.83
C ASP A 109 -1.28 -13.16 5.76
N ALA A 110 -0.63 -11.99 5.74
CA ALA A 110 -1.02 -10.85 6.58
C ALA A 110 -2.42 -10.30 6.26
N LEU A 111 -2.91 -10.52 5.04
CA LEU A 111 -4.22 -10.06 4.58
C LEU A 111 -5.20 -11.23 4.34
N ASN A 112 -4.80 -12.45 4.69
CA ASN A 112 -5.50 -13.68 4.31
C ASN A 112 -5.89 -13.63 2.82
N ALA A 113 -4.95 -13.34 1.93
CA ALA A 113 -5.23 -13.19 0.50
C ALA A 113 -4.37 -14.11 -0.36
N LEU A 114 -4.96 -14.65 -1.42
CA LEU A 114 -4.31 -15.53 -2.39
C LEU A 114 -4.45 -15.00 -3.80
N ARG A 115 -3.35 -14.95 -4.53
CA ARG A 115 -3.36 -14.83 -5.99
C ARG A 115 -3.42 -16.23 -6.58
N VAL A 116 -4.49 -16.53 -7.28
CA VAL A 116 -4.73 -17.83 -7.90
C VAL A 116 -4.83 -17.71 -9.42
N GLY A 117 -4.24 -18.68 -10.11
CA GLY A 117 -4.40 -18.93 -11.52
C GLY A 117 -5.31 -20.14 -11.73
N PHE A 118 -6.20 -20.07 -12.72
CA PHE A 118 -7.13 -21.15 -13.07
C PHE A 118 -7.27 -21.25 -14.58
N LEU A 119 -7.53 -22.47 -15.06
CA LEU A 119 -7.79 -22.74 -16.48
C LEU A 119 -9.25 -22.42 -16.82
N ASN A 120 -10.20 -22.87 -15.98
CA ASN A 120 -11.63 -22.62 -16.15
C ASN A 120 -12.20 -21.81 -14.98
N ALA A 121 -13.03 -20.82 -15.28
CA ALA A 121 -13.67 -19.99 -14.26
C ALA A 121 -14.70 -20.77 -13.43
N ASP A 122 -15.31 -21.79 -14.01
CA ASP A 122 -16.31 -22.62 -13.33
C ASP A 122 -15.66 -23.50 -12.25
N ASP A 123 -14.44 -24.01 -12.51
CA ASP A 123 -13.67 -24.77 -11.53
C ASP A 123 -13.32 -23.94 -10.30
N LEU A 124 -12.95 -22.66 -10.52
CA LEU A 124 -12.74 -21.73 -9.42
C LEU A 124 -14.06 -21.46 -8.67
N THR A 125 -15.15 -21.23 -9.39
CA THR A 125 -16.46 -20.92 -8.79
C THR A 125 -16.99 -22.06 -7.94
N ALA A 126 -16.77 -23.31 -8.37
CA ALA A 126 -17.16 -24.50 -7.62
C ALA A 126 -16.37 -24.67 -6.29
N LEU A 127 -15.21 -24.03 -6.16
CA LEU A 127 -14.36 -24.09 -4.97
C LEU A 127 -14.67 -23.02 -3.93
N LEU A 128 -15.37 -21.95 -4.29
CA LEU A 128 -15.69 -20.84 -3.38
C LEU A 128 -16.86 -21.23 -2.47
N SER A 129 -16.70 -21.09 -1.15
CA SER A 129 -17.82 -21.28 -0.21
C SER A 129 -18.71 -20.04 -0.13
N GLY A 130 -18.21 -18.88 -0.57
CA GLY A 130 -18.88 -17.59 -0.45
C GLY A 130 -18.40 -16.77 0.75
N ASP A 131 -17.47 -17.31 1.55
CA ASP A 131 -16.76 -16.56 2.59
C ASP A 131 -15.56 -15.78 2.03
N GLU A 132 -15.31 -15.93 0.72
CA GLU A 132 -14.22 -15.32 0.00
C GLU A 132 -14.71 -14.18 -0.90
N GLU A 133 -13.95 -13.08 -0.92
CA GLU A 133 -14.14 -11.99 -1.88
C GLU A 133 -13.18 -12.15 -3.07
N ALA A 134 -13.73 -12.26 -4.28
CA ALA A 134 -12.95 -12.41 -5.51
C ALA A 134 -12.77 -11.06 -6.22
N SER A 135 -11.51 -10.69 -6.46
CA SER A 135 -11.11 -9.46 -7.14
C SER A 135 -10.35 -9.73 -8.44
N LEU A 136 -10.51 -8.80 -9.38
CA LEU A 136 -9.83 -8.78 -10.68
C LEU A 136 -8.41 -8.22 -10.54
N ILE A 137 -7.47 -8.76 -11.33
CA ILE A 137 -6.11 -8.23 -11.42
C ILE A 137 -6.02 -7.42 -12.70
N TYR A 138 -5.63 -6.16 -12.60
CA TYR A 138 -5.42 -5.28 -13.73
C TYR A 138 -3.91 -5.12 -13.97
N PRO A 139 -3.45 -5.18 -15.22
CA PRO A 139 -2.10 -4.76 -15.55
C PRO A 139 -1.94 -3.27 -15.22
N VAL A 140 -0.77 -2.90 -14.72
CA VAL A 140 -0.41 -1.51 -14.46
C VAL A 140 0.70 -1.16 -15.43
N ASP A 141 0.46 -0.17 -16.27
CA ASP A 141 1.48 0.39 -17.15
C ASP A 141 2.36 1.33 -16.33
N ALA A 142 3.65 1.02 -16.26
CA ALA A 142 4.61 1.93 -15.66
C ALA A 142 4.78 3.14 -16.59
N PRO A 143 4.78 4.38 -16.07
CA PRO A 143 5.11 5.53 -16.89
C PRO A 143 6.52 5.33 -17.45
N SER A 144 6.71 5.66 -18.75
CA SER A 144 8.05 5.68 -19.34
C SER A 144 8.96 6.53 -18.44
N PRO A 145 10.15 6.04 -18.06
CA PRO A 145 11.07 6.86 -17.32
C PRO A 145 11.29 8.14 -18.12
N VAL A 146 11.13 9.30 -17.46
CA VAL A 146 11.68 10.55 -18.00
C VAL A 146 13.14 10.27 -18.30
N ASP A 147 13.64 10.73 -19.45
CA ASP A 147 15.06 10.63 -19.84
C ASP A 147 15.92 11.27 -18.75
N ALA A 148 16.18 10.52 -17.69
CA ALA A 148 17.06 10.85 -16.61
C ALA A 148 18.43 10.55 -17.18
N SER A 149 19.00 11.55 -17.86
CA SER A 149 20.44 11.58 -18.09
C SER A 149 21.11 11.17 -16.78
N ALA A 150 22.05 10.22 -16.87
CA ALA A 150 22.79 9.74 -15.71
C ALA A 150 23.14 10.91 -14.79
N GLN A 151 22.77 10.82 -13.51
CA GLN A 151 23.12 11.87 -12.54
C GLN A 151 24.63 12.12 -12.64
N ALA A 152 25.02 13.39 -12.65
CA ALA A 152 26.42 13.76 -12.74
C ALA A 152 27.21 13.02 -11.65
N GLY A 153 28.14 12.15 -12.05
CA GLY A 153 28.93 11.30 -11.15
C GLY A 153 28.53 9.82 -11.09
N ALA A 154 27.52 9.36 -11.83
CA ALA A 154 27.24 7.94 -11.95
C ALA A 154 28.34 7.23 -12.75
N VAL A 155 29.06 6.32 -12.10
CA VAL A 155 30.06 5.44 -12.74
C VAL A 155 29.31 4.32 -13.47
N PRO A 156 29.51 4.13 -14.78
CA PRO A 156 28.95 2.97 -15.48
C PRO A 156 29.60 1.69 -14.95
N LEU A 157 28.76 0.69 -14.65
CA LEU A 157 29.19 -0.68 -14.33
C LEU A 157 29.87 -1.35 -15.53
#